data_AF-A0A503HFR5-F1
#
_entry.id   AF-A0A503HFR5-F1
#
_cell.length_a   1.000
_cell.length_b   1.000
_cell.length_c   1.000
_cell.angle_alpha   90.00
_cell.angle_beta   90.00
_cell.angle_gamma   90.00
#
_symmetry.space_group_name_H-M   'P 1'
#
loop_
_entity.id
_entity.type
_entity.pdbx_description
1 polymer ?
#
loop_
_entity_poly.entity_id
_entity_poly.type
_entity_poly.pdbx_seq_one_letter_code
_entity_poly.pdbx_strand_id
1 'polypeptide(L)' 'MDHIVRLDSRQEAALQATADKFIALHKGDPVKALKEMIVLNGHLQQRLDALSGSRQKSVHG' A
#
# COMPACT_ATOMS: atom_id res chain seq x y z
N MET A 1 1.78 4.98 -14.63
CA MET A 1 0.93 3.94 -13.99
C MET A 1 1.26 2.59 -14.65
N ASP A 2 2.55 2.24 -14.74
CA ASP A 2 3.03 1.31 -15.79
C ASP A 2 3.53 -0.05 -15.25
N HIS A 3 3.20 -0.39 -14.01
CA HIS A 3 3.59 -1.66 -13.40
C HIS A 3 2.36 -2.39 -12.90
N ILE A 4 1.62 -3.01 -13.83
CA ILE A 4 0.60 -3.99 -13.47
C ILE A 4 1.33 -5.24 -12.99
N VAL A 5 1.32 -5.47 -11.67
CA VAL A 5 1.88 -6.68 -11.07
C VAL A 5 0.96 -7.85 -11.40
N ARG A 6 1.46 -8.84 -12.13
CA ARG A 6 0.76 -10.11 -12.36
C ARG A 6 1.21 -11.10 -11.29
N LEU A 7 0.25 -11.70 -10.61
CA LEU A 7 0.49 -12.69 -9.57
C LEU A 7 0.26 -14.09 -10.16
N ASP A 8 1.07 -15.06 -9.74
CA ASP A 8 0.73 -16.47 -9.92
C ASP A 8 -0.27 -16.93 -8.85
N SER A 9 -0.87 -18.11 -9.02
CA SER A 9 -1.92 -18.59 -8.10
C SER A 9 -1.47 -18.72 -6.65
N ARG A 10 -0.18 -18.98 -6.39
CA ARG A 10 0.36 -19.03 -5.03
C ARG A 10 0.45 -17.63 -4.42
N GLN A 11 0.88 -16.66 -5.22
CA GLN A 11 0.95 -15.26 -4.82
C GLN A 11 -0.46 -14.68 -4.60
N GLU A 12 -1.43 -15.03 -5.44
CA GLU A 12 -2.84 -14.66 -5.26
C GLU A 12 -3.40 -15.22 -3.95
N ALA A 13 -3.16 -16.50 -3.65
CA ALA A 13 -3.59 -17.12 -2.40
C ALA A 13 -2.96 -16.46 -1.16
N ALA A 14 -1.68 -16.11 -1.23
CA ALA A 14 -0.99 -15.40 -0.15
C ALA A 14 -1.54 -13.97 0.04
N LEU A 15 -1.84 -13.26 -1.05
CA LEU A 15 -2.47 -11.94 -1.01
C LEU A 15 -3.88 -12.03 -0.40
N GLN A 16 -4.68 -13.01 -0.81
CA GLN A 16 -6.01 -13.25 -0.27
C GLN A 16 -5.97 -13.52 1.23
N ALA A 17 -5.10 -14.43 1.69
CA ALA A 17 -4.96 -14.74 3.12
C ALA A 17 -4.53 -13.53 3.95
N THR A 18 -3.75 -12.61 3.34
CA THR A 18 -3.36 -11.36 3.99
C THR A 18 -4.53 -10.37 4.06
N ALA A 19 -5.29 -10.24 2.96
CA ALA A 19 -6.49 -9.41 2.91
C ALA A 19 -7.54 -9.88 3.94
N ASP A 20 -7.77 -11.19 4.06
CA ASP A 20 -8.73 -11.75 5.01
C ASP A 20 -8.37 -11.41 6.46
N LYS A 21 -7.08 -11.53 6.81
CA LYS A 21 -6.58 -11.14 8.14
C LYS A 21 -6.77 -9.65 8.39
N PHE A 22 -6.50 -8.82 7.40
CA PHE A 22 -6.68 -7.38 7.52
C PHE A 22 -8.17 -7.02 7.74
N ILE A 23 -9.06 -7.60 6.94
CA ILE A 23 -10.52 -7.41 7.08
C ILE A 23 -11.00 -7.86 8.47
N ALA A 24 -10.44 -8.94 9.02
CA ALA A 24 -10.77 -9.39 10.37
C ALA A 24 -10.43 -8.33 11.45
N LEU A 25 -9.36 -7.55 11.28
CA LEU A 25 -9.04 -6.41 12.18
C LEU A 25 -10.12 -5.32 12.14
N HIS A 26 -10.85 -5.21 11.03
CA HIS A 26 -11.96 -4.27 10.85
C HIS A 26 -13.33 -4.92 11.12
N LYS A 27 -13.38 -5.95 11.99
CA LYS A 27 -14.61 -6.67 12.38
C LYS A 27 -15.34 -7.32 11.20
N GLY A 28 -14.60 -7.68 10.14
CA GLY A 28 -15.20 -8.27 8.96
C GLY A 28 -15.84 -7.27 8.00
N ASP A 29 -15.63 -5.95 8.17
CA ASP A 29 -16.13 -4.92 7.24
C ASP A 29 -15.07 -4.62 6.15
N PRO A 30 -15.20 -5.19 4.94
CA PRO A 30 -14.23 -5.00 3.87
C PRO A 30 -14.22 -3.55 3.33
N VAL A 31 -15.36 -2.84 3.39
CA VAL A 31 -15.44 -1.45 2.90
C VAL A 31 -14.69 -0.52 3.84
N LYS A 32 -14.83 -0.72 5.15
CA LYS A 32 -14.06 0.01 6.15
C LYS A 32 -12.56 -0.26 6.03
N ALA A 33 -12.17 -1.54 5.92
CA ALA A 33 -10.79 -1.94 5.71
C ALA A 33 -10.19 -1.27 4.46
N LEU A 34 -10.90 -1.31 3.33
CA LEU A 34 -10.45 -0.71 2.08
C LEU A 34 -10.24 0.81 2.19
N LYS A 35 -11.18 1.53 2.82
CA LYS A 35 -11.06 2.98 3.03
C LYS A 35 -9.81 3.32 3.84
N GLU A 36 -9.54 2.56 4.89
CA GLU A 36 -8.36 2.79 5.73
C GLU A 36 -7.06 2.50 4.98
N MET A 37 -7.01 1.41 4.21
CA MET A 37 -5.86 1.08 3.36
C MET A 37 -5.55 2.18 2.34
N ILE A 38 -6.57 2.79 1.72
CA ILE A 38 -6.40 3.90 0.77
C ILE A 38 -5.76 5.11 1.47
N VAL A 39 -6.26 5.47 2.66
CA VAL A 39 -5.70 6.59 3.45
C VAL A 39 -4.26 6.30 3.86
N LEU A 40 -3.97 5.09 4.34
CA LEU A 40 -2.61 4.67 4.71
C LEU A 40 -1.64 4.71 3.52
N ASN A 41 -2.08 4.23 2.35
CA ASN A 41 -1.28 4.30 1.12
C ASN A 41 -1.00 5.75 0.71
N GLY A 42 -1.99 6.64 0.83
CA GLY A 42 -1.79 8.08 0.59
C GLY A 42 -0.74 8.68 1.52
N HIS A 43 -0.78 8.38 2.81
CA HIS A 43 0.23 8.85 3.76
C HIS A 43 1.62 8.27 3.50
N LEU A 44 1.70 7.00 3.09
CA LEU A 44 2.96 6.39 2.70
C LEU A 44 3.55 7.09 1.48
N GLN A 45 2.75 7.37 0.45
CA GLN A 45 3.19 8.12 -0.73
C GLN A 45 3.69 9.51 -0.35
N GLN A 46 2.96 10.26 0.47
CA GLN A 46 3.39 11.57 0.97
C GLN A 46 4.75 11.52 1.68
N ARG A 47 4.99 10.48 2.50
CA ARG A 47 6.27 10.27 3.18
C ARG A 47 7.39 9.92 2.20
N LEU A 48 7.12 9.04 1.24
CA LEU A 48 8.08 8.67 0.19
C LEU A 48 8.45 9.87 -0.68
N ASP A 49 7.48 10.72 -1.03
CA ASP A 49 7.70 11.94 -1.80
C ASP A 49 8.55 12.95 -1.00
N ALA A 50 8.27 13.12 0.29
CA ALA A 50 9.07 13.98 1.17
C ALA A 50 10.53 13.50 1.28
N LEU A 51 10.75 12.18 1.40
CA LEU A 51 12.08 11.57 1.43
C LEU A 51 12.79 11.64 0.06
N SER A 52 12.06 11.59 -1.04
CA SER A 52 12.62 11.71 -2.39
C SER A 52 12.99 13.17 -2.71
N GLY A 53 12.15 14.12 -2.30
CA GLY A 53 12.41 15.55 -2.42
C GLY A 53 13.58 16.03 -1.55
N SER A 54 13.86 15.38 -0.42
CA SER A 54 15.06 15.66 0.38
C SER A 54 16.35 15.17 -0.29
N ARG A 55 16.29 14.04 -1.02
CA ARG A 55 17.42 13.49 -1.79
C ARG A 55 17.84 14.37 -2.96
N GLN A 56 16.91 15.04 -3.63
CA GLN A 56 17.24 16.00 -4.72
C GLN A 56 17.90 17.29 -4.22
N LYS A 57 17.57 17.77 -3.01
CA LYS A 57 18.19 18.98 -2.43
C LYS A 57 19.64 18.76 -1.98
N SER A 58 20.04 17.52 -1.68
CA SER A 58 21.42 17.19 -1.28
C SER A 58 22.40 17.06 -2.46
N VAL A 59 21.92 17.04 -3.71
CA VAL A 59 22.76 16.87 -4.91
C VAL A 59 23.11 18.23 -5.57
N HIS A 60 22.54 19.33 -5.07
CA HIS A 60 22.80 20.70 -5.57
C HIS A 60 23.34 21.65 -4.48
N GLY A 61 24.01 21.12 -3.45
CA GLY A 61 24.66 21.89 -2.39
C GLY A 61 26.18 21.81 -2.48
#